data_AF-A0AAE1DWL7-F1
#
_entry.id   AF-A0AAE1DWL7-F1
#
_cell.length_a   1.000
_cell.length_b   1.000
_cell.length_c   1.000
_cell.angle_alpha   90.00
_cell.angle_beta   90.00
_cell.angle_gamma   90.00
#
_symmetry.space_group_name_H-M   'P 1'
#
loop_
_entity.id
_entity.type
_entity.pdbx_description
1 polymer ?
#
loop_
_entity_poly.entity_id
_entity_poly.type
_entity_poly.pdbx_seq_one_letter_code
_entity_poly.pdbx_strand_id
1 'polypeptide(L)'
;MRLAAEELRGAGTEDCVVDRALSVDGTWQHRGHASHHGVVTALSIEYGKCLAVEVLSNICKGCQFWNDKEGTEKHYRWSLKHQCKVNHNGSAGAIEAVFLRSADSRNLRYTQYLGDGDSASFIKVSEANPYGEEIDIEKLECVGHVQKRCGTRLRKIINVKGKKLDDGKAVVKLFQCLGIEGNYTLRACKAKDTERIAKSTYKSLEYSKKRRKTLRAIKKGFQDKAEATEGDMCSAGGL
;
A
#
# COMPACT_ATOMS: atom_id res chain seq x y z
N MET A 1 -23.04 -13.51 -8.86
CA MET A 1 -22.19 -12.56 -9.62
C MET A 1 -22.89 -12.01 -10.86
N ARG A 2 -23.52 -12.83 -11.71
CA ARG A 2 -24.28 -12.35 -12.88
C ARG A 2 -25.37 -11.32 -12.54
N LEU A 3 -26.18 -11.60 -11.51
CA LEU A 3 -27.20 -10.67 -11.00
C LEU A 3 -26.61 -9.33 -10.50
N ALA A 4 -25.44 -9.37 -9.87
CA ALA A 4 -24.76 -8.15 -9.42
C ALA A 4 -24.28 -7.31 -10.61
N ALA A 5 -23.72 -7.95 -11.63
CA ALA A 5 -23.34 -7.29 -12.88
C ALA A 5 -24.54 -6.71 -13.63
N GLU A 6 -25.67 -7.42 -13.65
CA GLU A 6 -26.95 -6.93 -14.21
C GLU A 6 -27.47 -5.69 -13.47
N GLU A 7 -27.53 -5.71 -12.13
CA GLU A 7 -27.88 -4.52 -11.34
C GLU A 7 -26.94 -3.35 -11.59
N LEU A 8 -25.65 -3.63 -11.78
CA LEU A 8 -24.63 -2.62 -12.07
C LEU A 8 -24.74 -2.05 -13.48
N ARG A 9 -25.47 -2.67 -14.41
CA ARG A 9 -25.77 -2.04 -15.71
C ARG A 9 -26.99 -1.13 -15.63
N GLY A 10 -27.94 -1.44 -14.76
CA GLY A 10 -29.25 -0.77 -14.69
C GLY A 10 -30.29 -1.45 -15.59
N ALA A 11 -31.57 -1.12 -15.39
CA ALA A 11 -32.64 -1.68 -16.22
C ALA A 11 -32.65 -1.03 -17.61
N GLY A 12 -32.61 -1.82 -18.69
CA GLY A 12 -32.70 -1.34 -20.08
C GLY A 12 -31.37 -1.11 -20.81
N THR A 13 -30.25 -1.59 -20.24
CA THR A 13 -28.87 -1.38 -20.75
C THR A 13 -28.19 -2.71 -21.06
N GLU A 14 -28.89 -3.65 -21.69
CA GLU A 14 -28.36 -4.99 -21.97
C GLU A 14 -27.22 -4.97 -23.01
N ASP A 15 -27.26 -4.01 -23.93
CA ASP A 15 -26.28 -3.87 -25.02
C ASP A 15 -25.23 -2.76 -24.82
N CYS A 16 -25.31 -1.96 -23.74
CA CYS A 16 -24.31 -0.92 -23.51
C CYS A 16 -23.23 -1.35 -22.52
N VAL A 17 -21.98 -1.02 -22.87
CA VAL A 17 -20.81 -1.26 -22.01
C VAL A 17 -20.78 -0.19 -20.92
N VAL A 18 -20.75 -0.62 -19.66
CA VAL A 18 -20.70 0.30 -18.51
C VAL A 18 -19.33 0.27 -17.85
N ASP A 19 -18.78 1.46 -17.62
CA ASP A 19 -17.52 1.67 -16.93
C ASP A 19 -17.68 1.57 -15.43
N ARG A 20 -16.78 0.82 -14.79
CA ARG A 20 -16.80 0.59 -13.34
C ARG A 20 -15.41 0.61 -12.72
N ALA A 21 -15.36 1.10 -11.49
CA ALA A 21 -14.18 1.05 -10.65
C ALA A 21 -14.15 -0.24 -9.80
N LEU A 22 -12.99 -0.90 -9.77
CA LEU A 22 -12.80 -2.17 -9.08
C LEU A 22 -11.77 -2.10 -7.97
N SER A 23 -12.10 -2.73 -6.85
CA SER A 23 -11.14 -3.20 -5.87
C SER A 23 -10.85 -4.67 -6.14
N VAL A 24 -9.60 -5.01 -6.38
CA VAL A 24 -9.18 -6.39 -6.63
C VAL A 24 -8.17 -6.82 -5.59
N ASP A 25 -8.39 -8.00 -5.03
CA ASP A 25 -7.45 -8.65 -4.14
C ASP A 25 -7.35 -10.13 -4.48
N GLY A 26 -6.18 -10.71 -4.24
CA GLY A 26 -5.90 -12.09 -4.56
C GLY A 26 -4.97 -12.71 -3.54
N THR A 27 -5.24 -13.95 -3.20
CA THR A 27 -4.40 -14.72 -2.27
C THR A 27 -4.07 -16.08 -2.84
N TRP A 28 -2.90 -16.57 -2.47
CA TRP A 28 -2.42 -17.90 -2.83
C TRP A 28 -2.31 -18.76 -1.58
N GLN A 29 -2.71 -20.02 -1.69
CA GLN A 29 -2.56 -20.97 -0.61
C GLN A 29 -1.08 -21.24 -0.37
N HIS A 30 -0.58 -20.84 0.80
CA HIS A 30 0.79 -21.12 1.23
C HIS A 30 0.85 -22.47 1.95
N ARG A 31 1.36 -23.52 1.29
CA ARG A 31 1.75 -24.78 1.95
C ARG A 31 3.21 -25.08 1.64
N GLY A 32 4.10 -24.74 2.56
CA GLY A 32 5.56 -24.86 2.36
C GLY A 32 6.09 -23.80 1.39
N HIS A 33 7.09 -24.15 0.57
CA HIS A 33 7.75 -23.23 -0.37
C HIS A 33 7.00 -23.02 -1.70
N ALA A 34 5.85 -23.68 -1.90
CA ALA A 34 5.08 -23.60 -3.14
C ALA A 34 3.61 -23.27 -2.86
N SER A 35 3.00 -22.52 -3.77
CA SER A 35 1.57 -22.21 -3.76
C SER A 35 0.97 -22.69 -5.07
N HIS A 36 -0.07 -23.53 -5.00
CA HIS A 36 -0.63 -24.20 -6.17
C HIS A 36 -2.04 -23.76 -6.54
N HIS A 37 -2.76 -23.25 -5.54
CA HIS A 37 -4.12 -22.78 -5.68
C HIS A 37 -4.18 -21.33 -5.22
N GLY A 38 -4.85 -20.50 -6.00
CA GLY A 38 -5.08 -19.11 -5.70
C GLY A 38 -6.56 -18.78 -5.84
N VAL A 39 -6.96 -17.69 -5.21
CA VAL A 39 -8.27 -17.09 -5.43
C VAL A 39 -8.09 -15.59 -5.61
N VAL A 40 -8.76 -15.05 -6.64
CA VAL A 40 -8.86 -13.62 -6.88
C VAL A 40 -10.30 -13.22 -6.74
N THR A 41 -10.54 -12.10 -6.06
CA THR A 41 -11.86 -11.51 -5.91
C THR A 41 -11.83 -10.06 -6.38
N ALA A 42 -12.82 -9.67 -7.16
CA ALA A 42 -13.02 -8.30 -7.61
C ALA A 42 -14.37 -7.79 -7.12
N LEU A 43 -14.31 -6.64 -6.46
CA LEU A 43 -15.45 -5.95 -5.84
C LEU A 43 -15.64 -4.59 -6.51
N SER A 44 -16.89 -4.21 -6.76
CA SER A 44 -17.21 -2.84 -7.16
C SER A 44 -16.93 -1.89 -6.00
N ILE A 45 -16.16 -0.83 -6.25
CA ILE A 45 -15.86 0.19 -5.22
C ILE A 45 -17.13 0.95 -4.84
N GLU A 46 -17.94 1.32 -5.82
CA GLU A 46 -19.11 2.17 -5.62
C GLU A 46 -20.25 1.46 -4.88
N TYR A 47 -20.48 0.18 -5.17
CA TYR A 47 -21.63 -0.57 -4.65
C TYR A 47 -21.25 -1.64 -3.63
N GLY A 48 -19.95 -1.90 -3.42
CA GLY A 48 -19.47 -2.95 -2.53
C GLY A 48 -19.88 -4.37 -2.96
N LYS A 49 -20.31 -4.56 -4.21
CA LYS A 49 -20.80 -5.85 -4.72
C LYS A 49 -19.67 -6.69 -5.30
N CYS A 50 -19.73 -7.99 -5.05
CA CYS A 50 -18.80 -8.94 -5.65
C CYS A 50 -19.11 -9.14 -7.14
N LEU A 51 -18.19 -8.65 -7.95
CA LEU A 51 -18.27 -8.71 -9.39
C LEU A 51 -17.70 -10.02 -9.90
N ALA A 52 -16.48 -10.39 -9.52
CA ALA A 52 -15.83 -11.62 -9.97
C ALA A 52 -15.12 -12.36 -8.84
N VAL A 53 -15.12 -13.69 -8.91
CA VAL A 53 -14.33 -14.59 -8.07
C VAL A 53 -13.75 -15.64 -8.98
N GLU A 54 -12.44 -15.82 -8.89
CA GLU A 54 -11.69 -16.63 -9.83
C GLU A 54 -10.73 -17.52 -9.08
N VAL A 55 -10.93 -18.82 -9.23
CA VAL A 55 -10.09 -19.84 -8.63
C VAL A 55 -9.00 -20.19 -9.62
N LEU A 56 -7.77 -20.09 -9.17
CA LEU A 56 -6.59 -20.29 -9.99
C LEU A 56 -5.88 -21.56 -9.55
N SER A 57 -5.39 -22.33 -10.52
CA SER A 57 -4.61 -23.52 -10.30
C SER A 57 -3.47 -23.57 -11.29
N ASN A 58 -2.25 -23.77 -10.79
CA ASN A 58 -1.07 -24.07 -11.60
C ASN A 58 -0.81 -25.58 -11.73
N ILE A 59 -1.64 -26.41 -11.08
CA ILE A 59 -1.55 -27.87 -11.17
C ILE A 59 -2.86 -28.50 -11.63
N CYS A 60 -2.74 -29.63 -12.31
CA CYS A 60 -3.83 -30.57 -12.50
C CYS A 60 -3.32 -31.97 -12.15
N LYS A 61 -4.03 -32.67 -11.24
CA LYS A 61 -3.67 -34.03 -10.84
C LYS A 61 -3.74 -35.03 -11.99
N GLY A 62 -4.67 -34.81 -12.92
CA GLY A 62 -4.76 -35.57 -14.17
C GLY A 62 -3.48 -35.43 -14.98
N CYS A 63 -3.08 -34.20 -15.31
CA CYS A 63 -1.83 -33.94 -16.03
C CYS A 63 -0.61 -34.51 -15.28
N GLN A 64 -0.50 -34.29 -13.97
CA GLN A 64 0.62 -34.83 -13.17
C GLN A 64 0.75 -36.34 -13.26
N PHE A 65 -0.37 -37.07 -13.25
CA PHE A 65 -0.36 -38.54 -13.33
C PHE A 65 0.03 -39.07 -14.71
N TRP A 66 -0.26 -38.29 -15.75
CA TRP A 66 -0.09 -38.69 -17.15
C TRP A 66 1.20 -38.13 -17.77
N ASN A 67 1.86 -37.16 -17.14
CA ASN A 67 3.16 -36.60 -17.57
C ASN A 67 4.20 -37.70 -17.82
N ASP A 68 4.36 -38.65 -16.90
CA ASP A 68 5.35 -39.73 -17.04
C ASP A 68 4.98 -40.77 -18.12
N LYS A 69 3.80 -40.64 -18.72
CA LYS A 69 3.22 -41.56 -19.73
C LYS A 69 2.96 -40.86 -21.05
N GLU A 70 3.53 -39.67 -21.23
CA GLU A 70 3.44 -38.90 -22.46
C GLU A 70 3.92 -39.73 -23.66
N GLY A 71 3.24 -39.61 -24.79
CA GLY A 71 3.52 -40.40 -26.00
C GLY A 71 2.90 -41.81 -26.03
N THR A 72 2.26 -42.28 -24.97
CA THR A 72 1.50 -43.54 -25.01
C THR A 72 0.11 -43.36 -25.65
N GLU A 73 -0.39 -44.41 -26.31
CA GLU A 73 -1.76 -44.43 -26.86
C GLU A 73 -2.82 -44.15 -25.77
N LYS A 74 -2.56 -44.63 -24.54
CA LYS A 74 -3.44 -44.37 -23.38
C LYS A 74 -3.43 -42.88 -22.99
N HIS A 75 -2.28 -42.21 -23.04
CA HIS A 75 -2.17 -40.78 -22.81
C HIS A 75 -2.95 -39.99 -23.88
N TYR A 76 -2.79 -40.34 -25.17
CA TYR A 76 -3.51 -39.68 -26.25
C TYR A 76 -5.04 -39.81 -26.11
N ARG A 77 -5.53 -41.01 -25.81
CA ARG A 77 -6.97 -41.23 -25.60
C ARG A 77 -7.51 -40.51 -24.37
N TRP A 78 -6.70 -40.36 -23.33
CA TRP A 78 -7.05 -39.59 -22.14
C TRP A 78 -7.04 -38.09 -22.43
N SER A 79 -6.02 -37.56 -23.11
CA SER A 79 -5.87 -36.13 -23.38
C SER A 79 -7.01 -35.58 -24.23
N LEU A 80 -7.51 -36.36 -25.20
CA LEU A 80 -8.70 -36.02 -25.99
C LEU A 80 -9.97 -35.82 -25.15
N LYS A 81 -10.08 -36.49 -24.00
CA LYS A 81 -11.22 -36.38 -23.07
C LYS A 81 -10.94 -35.46 -21.88
N HIS A 82 -9.70 -35.03 -21.71
CA HIS A 82 -9.27 -34.35 -20.51
C HIS A 82 -9.63 -32.87 -20.55
N GLN A 83 -10.43 -32.44 -19.57
CA GLN A 83 -10.60 -31.01 -19.31
C GLN A 83 -9.59 -30.55 -18.26
N CYS A 84 -8.51 -29.94 -18.73
CA CYS A 84 -7.47 -29.42 -17.86
C CYS A 84 -8.03 -28.36 -16.90
N LYS A 85 -7.60 -28.43 -15.64
CA LYS A 85 -7.96 -27.46 -14.59
C LYS A 85 -6.85 -26.45 -14.32
N VAL A 86 -5.70 -26.57 -15.01
CA VAL A 86 -4.67 -25.53 -14.98
C VAL A 86 -5.18 -24.34 -15.76
N ASN A 87 -5.25 -23.19 -15.11
CA ASN A 87 -5.68 -21.93 -15.71
C ASN A 87 -4.74 -20.78 -15.36
N HIS A 88 -3.61 -21.07 -14.68
CA HIS A 88 -2.63 -20.07 -14.31
C HIS A 88 -1.20 -20.59 -14.50
N ASN A 89 -0.36 -19.77 -15.14
CA ASN A 89 1.06 -20.03 -15.28
C ASN A 89 1.86 -18.82 -14.74
N GLY A 90 2.49 -18.98 -13.57
CA GLY A 90 3.27 -17.92 -12.90
C GLY A 90 2.78 -17.60 -11.48
N SER A 91 3.23 -16.46 -10.94
CA SER A 91 2.93 -15.99 -9.57
C SER A 91 1.96 -14.80 -9.48
N ALA A 92 1.73 -14.08 -10.60
CA ALA A 92 1.06 -12.76 -10.57
C ALA A 92 -0.03 -12.54 -11.64
N GLY A 93 -0.21 -13.44 -12.62
CA GLY A 93 -1.15 -13.26 -13.76
C GLY A 93 -2.59 -13.72 -13.47
N ALA A 94 -3.01 -13.47 -12.24
CA ALA A 94 -4.24 -13.97 -11.66
C ALA A 94 -5.42 -13.03 -11.96
N ILE A 95 -5.10 -11.74 -12.00
CA ILE A 95 -6.03 -10.62 -12.05
C ILE A 95 -6.44 -10.30 -13.49
N GLU A 96 -5.53 -10.40 -14.48
CA GLU A 96 -5.83 -10.18 -15.91
C GLU A 96 -7.03 -11.01 -16.40
N ALA A 97 -7.16 -12.24 -15.89
CA ALA A 97 -8.24 -13.14 -16.25
C ALA A 97 -9.62 -12.61 -15.82
N VAL A 98 -9.70 -11.84 -14.72
CA VAL A 98 -10.94 -11.17 -14.29
C VAL A 98 -11.37 -10.10 -15.29
N PHE A 99 -10.40 -9.34 -15.80
CA PHE A 99 -10.64 -8.26 -16.75
C PHE A 99 -11.09 -8.80 -18.12
N LEU A 100 -10.37 -9.79 -18.65
CA LEU A 100 -10.70 -10.44 -19.92
C LEU A 100 -12.10 -11.07 -19.89
N ARG A 101 -12.43 -11.84 -18.84
CA ARG A 101 -13.76 -12.45 -18.72
C ARG A 101 -14.89 -11.43 -18.57
N SER A 102 -14.62 -10.27 -18.00
CA SER A 102 -15.62 -9.21 -17.88
C SER A 102 -16.02 -8.66 -19.23
N ALA A 103 -15.05 -8.46 -20.13
CA ALA A 103 -15.29 -8.05 -21.51
C ALA A 103 -16.18 -9.08 -22.22
N ASP A 104 -15.85 -10.38 -22.10
CA ASP A 104 -16.52 -11.44 -22.86
C ASP A 104 -17.94 -11.76 -22.39
N SER A 105 -18.20 -11.67 -21.08
CA SER A 105 -19.40 -12.32 -20.48
C SER A 105 -20.35 -11.39 -19.75
N ARG A 106 -19.99 -10.11 -19.53
CA ARG A 106 -20.72 -9.23 -18.59
C ARG A 106 -21.01 -7.83 -19.10
N ASN A 107 -20.52 -7.43 -20.27
CA ASN A 107 -20.65 -6.07 -20.81
C ASN A 107 -20.24 -4.99 -19.78
N LEU A 108 -19.24 -5.32 -18.94
CA LEU A 108 -18.67 -4.42 -17.94
C LEU A 108 -17.22 -4.16 -18.27
N ARG A 109 -16.86 -2.88 -18.26
CA ARG A 109 -15.50 -2.41 -18.52
C ARG A 109 -14.94 -1.80 -17.26
N TYR A 110 -13.75 -2.25 -16.87
CA TYR A 110 -13.11 -1.80 -15.64
C TYR A 110 -12.07 -0.74 -15.95
N THR A 111 -12.42 0.52 -15.74
CA THR A 111 -11.55 1.67 -16.06
C THR A 111 -10.63 2.06 -14.92
N GLN A 112 -10.95 1.65 -13.69
CA GLN A 112 -10.14 1.96 -12.52
C GLN A 112 -9.81 0.70 -11.72
N TYR A 113 -8.53 0.55 -11.39
CA TYR A 113 -7.98 -0.57 -10.64
C TYR A 113 -7.45 -0.11 -9.28
N LEU A 114 -8.09 -0.56 -8.20
CA LEU A 114 -7.59 -0.44 -6.83
C LEU A 114 -7.10 -1.81 -6.38
N GLY A 115 -5.81 -1.94 -6.11
CA GLY A 115 -5.20 -3.19 -5.61
C GLY A 115 -4.22 -2.94 -4.49
N ASP A 116 -3.87 -3.99 -3.74
CA ASP A 116 -2.86 -3.90 -2.68
C ASP A 116 -1.46 -3.77 -3.26
N GLY A 117 -1.05 -2.55 -3.59
CA GLY A 117 0.34 -2.07 -3.67
C GLY A 117 1.29 -2.68 -4.70
N ASP A 118 1.18 -3.96 -5.02
CA ASP A 118 2.05 -4.70 -5.90
C ASP A 118 1.81 -4.27 -7.34
N SER A 119 2.78 -3.55 -7.90
CA SER A 119 2.74 -3.06 -9.27
C SER A 119 2.76 -4.17 -10.31
N ALA A 120 3.24 -5.37 -9.96
CA ALA A 120 3.37 -6.50 -10.88
C ALA A 120 2.03 -6.93 -11.48
N SER A 121 0.97 -7.00 -10.67
CA SER A 121 -0.35 -7.42 -11.15
C SER A 121 -0.99 -6.39 -12.08
N PHE A 122 -0.83 -5.11 -11.77
CA PHE A 122 -1.35 -4.03 -12.63
C PHE A 122 -0.62 -3.98 -13.97
N ILE A 123 0.70 -4.17 -13.98
CA ILE A 123 1.49 -4.21 -15.22
C ILE A 123 0.94 -5.27 -16.16
N LYS A 124 0.66 -6.48 -15.66
CA LYS A 124 0.09 -7.55 -16.49
C LYS A 124 -1.31 -7.25 -17.01
N VAL A 125 -2.16 -6.63 -16.19
CA VAL A 125 -3.49 -6.18 -16.64
C VAL A 125 -3.36 -5.13 -17.75
N SER A 126 -2.42 -4.20 -17.61
CA SER A 126 -2.13 -3.19 -18.63
C SER A 126 -1.58 -3.81 -19.91
N GLU A 127 -0.65 -4.77 -19.81
CA GLU A 127 -0.08 -5.50 -20.94
C GLU A 127 -1.12 -6.38 -21.66
N ALA A 128 -2.06 -6.96 -20.92
CA ALA A 128 -3.13 -7.79 -21.48
C ALA A 128 -4.14 -6.98 -22.30
N ASN A 129 -4.16 -5.65 -22.15
CA ASN A 129 -5.01 -4.71 -22.87
C ASN A 129 -6.46 -5.24 -23.10
N PRO A 130 -7.21 -5.52 -22.02
CA PRO A 130 -8.48 -6.27 -22.10
C PRO A 130 -9.59 -5.54 -22.86
N TYR A 131 -9.45 -4.23 -23.11
CA TYR A 131 -10.48 -3.39 -23.71
C TYR A 131 -10.02 -2.64 -24.97
N GLY A 132 -8.82 -2.91 -25.48
CA GLY A 132 -8.26 -2.27 -26.67
C GLY A 132 -7.55 -0.93 -26.40
N GLU A 133 -6.83 -0.43 -27.40
CA GLU A 133 -5.93 0.74 -27.29
C GLU A 133 -6.63 2.07 -26.95
N GLU A 134 -7.95 2.15 -27.11
CA GLU A 134 -8.70 3.38 -26.81
C GLU A 134 -8.89 3.60 -25.29
N ILE A 135 -8.57 2.61 -24.45
CA ILE A 135 -9.03 2.56 -23.07
C ILE A 135 -7.91 2.21 -22.12
N ASP A 136 -7.44 3.24 -21.42
CA ASP A 136 -6.46 3.09 -20.36
C ASP A 136 -7.12 2.78 -19.01
N ILE A 137 -6.55 1.82 -18.28
CA ILE A 137 -6.97 1.47 -16.93
C ILE A 137 -6.18 2.33 -15.93
N GLU A 138 -6.87 3.19 -15.20
CA GLU A 138 -6.26 4.04 -14.17
C GLU A 138 -5.95 3.22 -12.91
N LYS A 139 -4.69 3.26 -12.46
CA LYS A 139 -4.28 2.65 -11.19
C LYS A 139 -4.57 3.61 -10.03
N LEU A 140 -5.43 3.18 -9.13
CA LEU A 140 -5.72 3.86 -7.86
C LEU A 140 -4.81 3.32 -6.73
N GLU A 141 -4.48 4.16 -5.76
CA GLU A 141 -3.77 3.77 -4.53
C GLU A 141 -4.71 3.84 -3.33
N CYS A 142 -4.71 2.81 -2.48
CA CYS A 142 -5.48 2.85 -1.24
C CYS A 142 -4.80 3.75 -0.20
N VAL A 143 -5.60 4.40 0.67
CA VAL A 143 -5.11 5.29 1.72
C VAL A 143 -4.08 4.59 2.62
N GLY A 144 -4.31 3.31 2.94
CA GLY A 144 -3.37 2.49 3.71
C GLY A 144 -2.01 2.34 3.02
N HIS A 145 -1.98 2.16 1.70
CA HIS A 145 -0.74 2.08 0.93
C HIS A 145 -0.01 3.43 0.91
N VAL A 146 -0.74 4.54 0.71
CA VAL A 146 -0.20 5.91 0.80
C VAL A 146 0.44 6.14 2.18
N GLN A 147 -0.26 5.75 3.26
CA GLN A 147 0.24 5.85 4.63
C GLN A 147 1.51 4.99 4.85
N LYS A 148 1.53 3.74 4.39
CA LYS A 148 2.72 2.86 4.48
C LYS A 148 3.92 3.48 3.76
N ARG A 149 3.71 4.01 2.55
CA ARG A 149 4.75 4.69 1.74
C ARG A 149 5.28 5.93 2.44
N CYS A 150 4.40 6.79 2.95
CA CYS A 150 4.77 7.97 3.75
C CYS A 150 5.53 7.57 5.02
N GLY A 151 5.06 6.56 5.75
CA GLY A 151 5.71 6.05 6.96
C GLY A 151 7.11 5.51 6.70
N THR A 152 7.32 4.78 5.61
CA THR A 152 8.63 4.27 5.20
C THR A 152 9.59 5.42 4.83
N ARG A 153 9.10 6.44 4.10
CA ARG A 153 9.88 7.65 3.81
C ARG A 153 10.28 8.39 5.09
N LEU A 154 9.35 8.55 6.05
CA LEU A 154 9.62 9.17 7.34
C LEU A 154 10.63 8.39 8.18
N ARG A 155 10.53 7.05 8.26
CA ARG A 155 11.49 6.21 9.01
C ARG A 155 12.91 6.34 8.46
N LYS A 156 13.07 6.39 7.13
CA LYS A 156 14.38 6.64 6.49
C LYS A 156 14.97 7.99 6.93
N ILE A 157 14.14 9.02 7.10
CA ILE A 157 14.57 10.35 7.56
C ILE A 157 14.87 10.36 9.07
N ILE A 158 14.10 9.62 9.88
CA ILE A 158 14.35 9.48 11.32
C ILE A 158 15.67 8.73 11.57
N ASN A 159 16.08 7.81 10.71
CA ASN A 159 17.40 7.16 10.81
C ASN A 159 18.59 8.12 10.59
N VAL A 160 18.34 9.34 10.12
CA VAL A 160 19.36 10.42 10.02
C VAL A 160 19.34 11.35 11.25
N LYS A 161 18.51 11.07 12.26
CA LYS A 161 18.37 11.85 13.49
C LYS A 161 19.71 11.90 14.24
N GLY A 162 20.21 13.12 14.47
CA GLY A 162 21.50 13.38 15.13
C GLY A 162 22.64 13.76 14.17
N LYS A 163 22.50 13.54 12.85
CA LYS A 163 23.45 14.06 11.87
C LYS A 163 23.12 15.51 11.53
N LYS A 164 24.13 16.40 11.56
CA LYS A 164 23.99 17.75 11.01
C LYS A 164 23.81 17.63 9.51
N LEU A 165 22.71 18.19 9.00
CA LEU A 165 22.58 18.45 7.57
C LEU A 165 23.45 19.68 7.28
N ASP A 166 24.39 19.52 6.37
CA ASP A 166 25.18 20.55 5.69
C ASP A 166 24.33 21.74 5.23
N ASP A 167 23.14 21.47 4.67
CA ASP A 167 22.33 22.49 3.99
C ASP A 167 21.41 23.30 4.93
N GLY A 168 21.28 22.90 6.20
CA GLY A 168 20.33 23.52 7.15
C GLY A 168 18.83 23.31 6.83
N LYS A 169 18.49 22.64 5.71
CA LYS A 169 17.12 22.42 5.20
C LYS A 169 16.54 21.08 5.64
N ALA A 170 16.14 20.91 6.90
CA ALA A 170 15.62 19.61 7.35
C ALA A 170 14.14 19.45 7.03
N VAL A 171 13.33 20.47 7.30
CA VAL A 171 11.88 20.41 7.09
C VAL A 171 11.60 20.38 5.58
N VAL A 172 12.30 21.20 4.80
CA VAL A 172 12.16 21.18 3.33
C VAL A 172 12.53 19.82 2.73
N LYS A 173 13.67 19.23 3.11
CA LYS A 173 14.06 17.87 2.65
C LYS A 173 13.01 16.82 3.03
N LEU A 174 12.42 16.93 4.23
CA LEU A 174 11.39 16.00 4.69
C LEU A 174 10.13 16.04 3.81
N PHE A 175 9.64 17.25 3.48
CA PHE A 175 8.47 17.40 2.60
C PHE A 175 8.75 17.00 1.15
N GLN A 176 9.95 17.29 0.63
CA GLN A 176 10.39 16.80 -0.68
C GLN A 176 10.44 15.27 -0.72
N CYS A 177 11.02 14.63 0.29
CA CYS A 177 11.05 13.17 0.38
C CYS A 177 9.66 12.54 0.50
N LEU A 178 8.69 13.26 1.08
CA LEU A 178 7.29 12.84 1.13
C LEU A 178 6.56 13.02 -0.21
N GLY A 179 7.13 13.74 -1.18
CA GLY A 179 6.52 14.02 -2.48
C GLY A 179 5.35 15.01 -2.39
N ILE A 180 5.36 15.89 -1.39
CA ILE A 180 4.34 16.93 -1.23
C ILE A 180 4.81 18.16 -2.01
N GLU A 181 4.14 18.45 -3.11
CA GLU A 181 4.42 19.60 -3.96
C GLU A 181 3.45 20.75 -3.65
N GLY A 182 3.98 21.95 -3.45
CA GLY A 182 3.16 23.12 -3.13
C GLY A 182 3.98 24.35 -2.78
N ASN A 183 3.67 25.49 -3.43
CA ASN A 183 4.42 26.73 -3.22
C ASN A 183 4.27 27.28 -1.79
N TYR A 184 3.05 27.25 -1.23
CA TYR A 184 2.78 27.75 0.12
C TYR A 184 3.41 26.86 1.20
N THR A 185 3.31 25.54 1.03
CA THR A 185 3.89 24.56 1.97
C THR A 185 5.42 24.68 1.98
N LEU A 186 6.06 24.81 0.82
CA LEU A 186 7.50 25.04 0.71
C LEU A 186 7.95 26.35 1.39
N ARG A 187 7.20 27.44 1.22
CA ARG A 187 7.49 28.72 1.89
C ARG A 187 7.43 28.59 3.41
N ALA A 188 6.38 27.96 3.95
CA ALA A 188 6.25 27.73 5.37
C ALA A 188 7.37 26.82 5.93
N CYS A 189 7.76 25.78 5.19
CA CYS A 189 8.86 24.89 5.57
C CYS A 189 10.21 25.62 5.61
N LYS A 190 10.50 26.47 4.61
CA LYS A 190 11.70 27.31 4.61
C LYS A 190 11.74 28.23 5.83
N ALA A 191 10.64 28.91 6.13
CA ALA A 191 10.56 29.78 7.31
C ALA A 191 10.86 29.03 8.62
N LYS A 192 10.31 27.81 8.78
CA LYS A 192 10.61 26.95 9.94
C LYS A 192 12.07 26.52 10.01
N ASP A 193 12.69 26.19 8.88
CA ASP A 193 14.12 25.85 8.84
C ASP A 193 14.98 27.07 9.23
N THR A 194 14.66 28.27 8.73
CA THR A 194 15.35 29.52 9.10
C THR A 194 15.22 29.83 10.58
N GLU A 195 14.01 29.77 11.15
CA GLU A 195 13.78 30.02 12.57
C GLU A 195 14.54 29.04 13.46
N ARG A 196 14.53 27.75 13.08
CA ARG A 196 15.26 26.70 13.78
C ARG A 196 16.77 26.96 13.78
N ILE A 197 17.34 27.37 12.65
CA ILE A 197 18.77 27.73 12.55
C ILE A 197 19.05 28.94 13.44
N ALA A 198 18.27 30.01 13.35
CA ALA A 198 18.43 31.23 14.16
C ALA A 198 18.35 30.95 15.67
N LYS A 199 17.41 30.08 16.09
CA LYS A 199 17.28 29.67 17.49
C LYS A 199 18.46 28.81 17.95
N SER A 200 18.99 27.96 17.06
CA SER A 200 20.18 27.15 17.32
C SER A 200 21.43 28.02 17.48
N THR A 201 21.66 28.94 16.53
CA THR A 201 22.80 29.88 16.58
C THR A 201 22.73 30.74 17.84
N TYR A 202 21.58 31.33 18.16
CA TYR A 202 21.37 32.10 19.38
C TYR A 202 21.69 31.28 20.65
N LYS A 203 21.24 30.02 20.73
CA LYS A 203 21.56 29.15 21.87
C LYS A 203 23.03 28.76 21.94
N SER A 204 23.71 28.69 20.80
CA SER A 204 25.13 28.34 20.74
C SER A 204 26.07 29.49 21.13
N LEU A 205 25.58 30.74 21.15
CA LEU A 205 26.33 31.90 21.63
C LEU A 205 26.74 31.74 23.10
N GLU A 206 27.98 32.10 23.41
CA GLU A 206 28.54 32.03 24.76
C GLU A 206 27.73 32.83 25.78
N TYR A 207 27.29 34.03 25.40
CA TYR A 207 26.39 34.85 26.22
C TYR A 207 25.11 34.08 26.62
N SER A 208 24.46 33.44 25.64
CA SER A 208 23.21 32.69 25.84
C SER A 208 23.43 31.42 26.66
N LYS A 209 24.58 30.75 26.49
CA LYS A 209 24.99 29.62 27.36
C LYS A 209 25.18 30.06 28.80
N LYS A 210 25.95 31.13 29.05
CA LYS A 210 26.19 31.71 30.38
C LYS A 210 24.88 32.09 31.06
N ARG A 211 24.03 32.87 30.39
CA ARG A 211 22.70 33.27 30.91
C ARG A 211 21.84 32.08 31.33
N ARG A 212 21.78 31.01 30.51
CA ARG A 212 21.02 29.79 30.84
C ARG A 212 21.61 29.06 32.05
N LYS A 213 22.93 29.02 32.20
CA LYS A 213 23.59 28.43 33.37
C LYS A 213 23.20 29.19 34.64
N THR A 214 23.24 30.53 34.60
CA THR A 214 22.85 31.38 35.73
C THR A 214 21.38 31.18 36.12
N LEU A 215 20.46 31.24 35.15
CA LEU A 215 19.03 31.05 35.41
C LEU A 215 18.71 29.65 35.98
N ARG A 216 19.41 28.61 35.51
CA ARG A 216 19.27 27.25 36.06
C ARG A 216 19.76 27.17 37.51
N ALA A 217 20.88 27.81 37.83
CA ALA A 217 21.40 27.85 39.19
C ALA A 217 20.43 28.58 40.14
N ILE A 218 19.87 29.72 39.71
CA ILE A 218 18.86 30.45 40.47
C ILE A 218 17.62 29.58 40.70
N LYS A 219 17.07 28.97 39.64
CA LYS A 219 15.89 28.11 39.75
C LYS A 219 16.12 26.93 40.69
N LYS A 220 17.28 26.26 40.58
CA LYS A 220 17.66 25.17 41.48
C LYS A 220 17.72 25.65 42.93
N GLY A 221 18.36 26.80 43.19
CA GLY A 221 18.41 27.36 44.54
C GLY A 221 17.04 27.72 45.13
N PHE A 222 16.06 28.13 44.33
CA PHE A 222 14.67 28.30 44.81
C PHE A 222 14.00 26.96 45.13
N GLN A 223 14.26 25.95 44.31
CA GLN A 223 13.69 24.62 44.46
C GLN A 223 14.26 23.92 45.70
N ASP A 224 15.58 23.95 45.88
CA ASP A 224 16.28 23.42 47.05
C ASP A 224 15.81 24.14 48.35
N LYS A 225 15.52 25.45 48.29
CA LYS A 225 14.96 26.22 49.41
C LYS A 225 13.51 25.84 49.73
N ALA A 226 12.68 25.62 48.70
CA ALA A 226 11.31 25.18 48.90
C ALA A 226 11.29 23.79 49.56
N GLU A 227 12.08 22.85 49.04
CA GLU A 227 12.24 21.50 49.64
C GLU A 227 12.75 21.57 51.08
N ALA A 228 13.71 22.44 51.39
CA ALA A 228 14.19 22.64 52.76
C ALA A 228 13.18 23.31 53.71
N THR A 229 12.22 24.07 53.18
CA THR A 229 11.18 24.76 53.97
C THR A 229 9.99 23.83 54.23
N GLU A 230 9.66 22.96 53.28
CA GLU A 230 8.58 21.97 53.39
C GLU A 230 8.95 20.80 54.34
N GLY A 231 10.25 20.56 54.56
CA GLY A 231 10.74 19.47 55.43
C GLY A 231 10.49 18.08 54.84
N ASP A 232 11.11 17.04 55.41
CA ASP A 232 10.82 15.66 54.99
C ASP A 232 9.33 15.36 55.22
N MET A 233 8.57 15.16 54.13
CA MET A 233 7.21 14.65 54.23
C MET A 233 7.25 13.35 55.04
N CYS A 234 6.48 13.26 56.13
CA CYS A 234 6.32 12.04 56.90
C CYS A 234 6.19 10.84 55.96
N SER A 235 7.09 9.88 56.10
CA SER A 235 6.99 8.59 55.45
C SER A 235 5.59 8.04 55.71
N ALA A 236 4.92 7.57 54.66
CA ALA A 236 3.65 6.88 54.79
C ALA A 236 3.86 5.74 55.79
N GLY A 237 3.29 5.93 56.99
CA GLY A 237 3.48 5.02 58.11
C GLY A 237 3.04 3.62 57.73
N GLY A 238 3.91 2.66 58.00
CA GLY A 238 3.52 1.27 58.11
C GLY A 238 2.53 1.10 59.25
N LEU A 239 1.40 0.47 58.94
CA LEU A 239 0.63 -0.44 59.78
C LEU A 239 0.11 -1.55 58.85
#